data_AF-A0A2N8U1M0-F1
#
_entry.id   AF-A0A2N8U1M0-F1
#
_cell.length_a   1.000
_cell.length_b   1.000
_cell.length_c   1.000
_cell.angle_alpha   90.00
_cell.angle_beta   90.00
_cell.angle_gamma   90.00
#
_symmetry.space_group_name_H-M   'P 1'
#
loop_
_entity.id
_entity.type
_entity.pdbx_description
1 polymer ?
#
loop_
_entity_poly.entity_id
_entity_poly.type
_entity_poly.pdbx_seq_one_letter_code
_entity_poly.pdbx_strand_id
1 'polypeptide(L)'
;MNKKKLILIRGGVLFASSLPLIAASCKNNETKEPEKEPEMDAPIAPPTDPEKDNPGKTEPMHSDKPKVLKTDISSLKLEFTPTNSTNKNDVLELLKRQPKLDNLTESDFDFKLEKKSLLNREGLIVIAANPESQLVSGMLNITINKLDKLIPREHKYNNDKTKVLEIGYDEKGRIKKFAQNVKEVPANLPEEIISLDWAFARNLNEKIVNLEKWDTSNIESMSKTFLQAKKFNTDISSWKTNSVKDMSNMFTSAEAFSQNLDKWDTSNVTTMNRMFQEAKAFNGDISTWDTKNVSDMAYMFSGATTFNKDISGWNVDNVSTMERMFENASKFNSPIFKLVSPKVKNMQYMFYNAKEFNNSNISDWNTSSVTDIRSMFRGATKFNQNLNWKTEKITNMSSLFTEAISFNGDITKWNTGNVVDMSEMFWGAQTFNQDIGNWNVRNVKDVTSMFFQARNFDKSLKNWKFNTEPKHNHFKNGSKLKDLPTFR
;
A
#
# COMPACT_ATOMS: atom_id res chain seq x y z
N MET A 1 67.07 -20.59 -27.38
CA MET A 1 67.28 -20.34 -25.94
C MET A 1 67.23 -18.84 -25.69
N ASN A 2 66.38 -18.45 -24.75
CA ASN A 2 66.01 -17.08 -24.39
C ASN A 2 67.19 -16.11 -24.22
N LYS A 3 67.05 -14.88 -24.76
CA LYS A 3 67.25 -13.63 -24.02
C LYS A 3 67.01 -12.37 -24.88
N LYS A 4 66.63 -11.31 -24.15
CA LYS A 4 66.60 -9.86 -24.47
C LYS A 4 65.31 -9.32 -25.08
N LYS A 5 64.87 -8.08 -24.85
CA LYS A 5 64.98 -7.02 -23.80
C LYS A 5 64.18 -5.81 -24.37
N LEU A 6 63.84 -4.82 -23.52
CA LEU A 6 63.38 -3.42 -23.82
C LEU A 6 61.86 -3.19 -23.79
N ILE A 7 61.28 -2.49 -22.81
CA ILE A 7 61.38 -1.06 -22.35
C ILE A 7 60.64 -0.08 -23.28
N LEU A 8 59.60 0.61 -22.73
CA LEU A 8 59.33 2.07 -22.69
C LEU A 8 57.79 2.28 -22.51
N ILE A 9 57.26 2.81 -21.40
CA ILE A 9 57.26 4.19 -20.82
C ILE A 9 56.22 5.15 -21.47
N ARG A 10 55.33 5.65 -20.60
CA ARG A 10 54.66 7.00 -20.50
C ARG A 10 53.26 7.27 -21.07
N GLY A 11 52.50 7.95 -20.19
CA GLY A 11 51.29 8.77 -20.41
C GLY A 11 50.23 8.42 -19.36
N GLY A 12 50.19 9.01 -18.15
CA GLY A 12 49.57 10.32 -17.82
C GLY A 12 48.03 10.17 -17.77
N VAL A 13 47.20 10.66 -16.84
CA VAL A 13 47.18 11.65 -15.74
C VAL A 13 45.88 11.29 -14.93
N LEU A 14 45.92 11.06 -13.61
CA LEU A 14 45.39 11.90 -12.51
C LEU A 14 44.01 12.60 -12.65
N PHE A 15 43.24 12.49 -11.55
CA PHE A 15 42.08 13.27 -11.04
C PHE A 15 40.62 12.86 -11.34
N ALA A 16 40.01 12.33 -10.28
CA ALA A 16 38.89 12.88 -9.51
C ALA A 16 37.51 13.18 -10.13
N SER A 17 36.51 12.77 -9.32
CA SER A 17 35.21 13.40 -9.05
C SER A 17 34.21 13.57 -10.19
N SER A 18 33.03 12.94 -10.03
CA SER A 18 31.77 13.70 -9.88
C SER A 18 30.60 12.74 -9.58
N LEU A 19 30.05 12.87 -8.37
CA LEU A 19 28.65 12.57 -8.07
C LEU A 19 27.75 13.56 -8.84
N PRO A 20 26.56 13.16 -9.31
CA PRO A 20 25.49 14.10 -9.55
C PRO A 20 24.61 14.19 -8.29
N LEU A 21 24.73 15.33 -7.62
CA LEU A 21 23.66 15.95 -6.83
C LEU A 21 22.53 16.34 -7.81
N ILE A 22 21.29 15.97 -7.54
CA ILE A 22 20.12 16.66 -8.12
C ILE A 22 19.48 17.46 -6.99
N ALA A 23 19.75 18.76 -7.03
CA ALA A 23 19.15 19.77 -6.19
C ALA A 23 17.75 20.15 -6.73
N ALA A 24 16.89 20.49 -5.78
CA ALA A 24 15.58 21.07 -5.97
C ALA A 24 15.63 22.37 -6.80
N SER A 25 14.65 22.54 -7.68
CA SER A 25 14.42 23.76 -8.45
C SER A 25 13.42 24.65 -7.71
N CYS A 26 13.91 25.67 -7.01
CA CYS A 26 13.15 26.89 -6.71
C CYS A 26 13.74 28.02 -7.56
N LYS A 27 12.91 28.62 -8.43
CA LYS A 27 13.24 29.89 -9.11
C LYS A 27 12.46 31.02 -8.46
N ASN A 28 13.19 31.94 -7.86
CA ASN A 28 12.78 33.32 -7.63
C ASN A 28 12.94 34.12 -8.92
N ASN A 29 12.08 35.11 -9.13
CA ASN A 29 12.37 36.30 -9.93
C ASN A 29 12.18 37.53 -9.04
N GLU A 30 13.24 38.34 -8.96
CA GLU A 30 13.32 39.64 -8.29
C GLU A 30 12.85 40.79 -9.20
N THR A 31 12.46 41.92 -8.59
CA THR A 31 12.88 43.33 -8.88
C THR A 31 12.12 44.26 -7.91
N LYS A 32 12.73 44.78 -6.82
CA LYS A 32 13.40 46.11 -6.61
C LYS A 32 12.48 47.33 -6.84
N GLU A 33 12.34 48.38 -6.01
CA GLU A 33 13.16 49.09 -4.96
C GLU A 33 12.26 50.26 -4.36
N PRO A 34 12.67 51.23 -3.49
CA PRO A 34 13.04 51.17 -2.04
C PRO A 34 12.48 52.35 -1.15
N GLU A 35 13.07 52.50 0.06
CA GLU A 35 13.07 53.63 1.05
C GLU A 35 12.05 53.55 2.22
N LYS A 36 12.34 53.85 3.50
CA LYS A 36 13.54 54.23 4.30
C LYS A 36 13.11 54.11 5.79
N GLU A 37 13.98 53.58 6.66
CA GLU A 37 13.98 53.83 8.11
C GLU A 37 15.33 54.49 8.47
N PRO A 38 15.42 55.16 9.63
CA PRO A 38 16.67 55.22 10.35
C PRO A 38 16.58 54.68 11.79
N GLU A 39 17.71 54.08 12.16
CA GLU A 39 18.11 53.35 13.35
C GLU A 39 18.28 54.20 14.62
N MET A 40 18.43 53.49 15.76
CA MET A 40 19.36 53.90 16.82
C MET A 40 19.94 52.65 17.53
N ASP A 41 21.22 52.37 17.27
CA ASP A 41 22.16 51.55 18.09
C ASP A 41 22.48 52.32 19.41
N ALA A 42 23.05 51.79 20.52
CA ALA A 42 24.02 50.73 20.82
C ALA A 42 24.08 50.58 22.38
N PRO A 43 25.07 49.92 23.02
CA PRO A 43 25.44 48.50 22.99
C PRO A 43 25.58 47.88 24.41
N ILE A 44 25.88 46.57 24.43
CA ILE A 44 26.08 45.67 25.58
C ILE A 44 27.51 45.73 26.14
N ALA A 45 27.70 45.56 27.46
CA ALA A 45 28.93 45.02 28.07
C ALA A 45 28.64 44.26 29.40
N PRO A 46 29.45 43.25 29.81
CA PRO A 46 29.05 42.19 30.76
C PRO A 46 29.89 42.19 32.08
N PRO A 47 30.02 41.10 32.87
CA PRO A 47 29.51 40.98 34.25
C PRO A 47 30.59 40.91 35.36
N THR A 48 30.24 41.22 36.62
CA THR A 48 31.05 40.86 37.81
C THR A 48 30.19 40.76 39.08
N ASP A 49 30.48 39.71 39.87
CA ASP A 49 30.03 39.36 41.24
C ASP A 49 31.31 39.31 42.13
N PRO A 50 31.34 39.11 43.48
CA PRO A 50 30.41 39.35 44.59
C PRO A 50 31.08 40.09 45.80
N GLU A 51 30.31 40.22 46.90
CA GLU A 51 30.69 40.23 48.34
C GLU A 51 30.72 41.55 49.18
N LYS A 52 29.94 41.47 50.29
CA LYS A 52 30.11 42.02 51.67
C LYS A 52 29.98 43.55 51.83
N ASP A 53 29.31 44.15 52.83
CA ASP A 53 28.89 43.74 54.18
C ASP A 53 27.59 44.48 54.64
N ASN A 54 26.90 43.90 55.63
CA ASN A 54 25.74 44.39 56.40
C ASN A 54 26.11 45.61 57.32
N PRO A 55 25.22 46.28 58.10
CA PRO A 55 23.78 46.14 58.25
C PRO A 55 22.97 47.45 58.39
N GLY A 56 21.64 47.33 58.28
CA GLY A 56 20.71 48.09 59.12
C GLY A 56 19.83 49.10 58.39
N LYS A 57 18.59 48.68 58.10
CA LYS A 57 17.38 49.44 58.43
C LYS A 57 16.14 48.59 58.16
N THR A 58 15.36 48.43 59.22
CA THR A 58 14.02 47.85 59.30
C THR A 58 13.02 48.65 58.46
N GLU A 59 12.24 47.95 57.62
CA GLU A 59 10.96 48.37 57.06
C GLU A 59 10.08 47.12 56.80
N PRO A 60 8.75 47.28 56.65
CA PRO A 60 7.77 46.61 57.50
C PRO A 60 7.35 45.22 57.03
N MET A 61 6.76 44.46 57.97
CA MET A 61 6.10 43.18 57.74
C MET A 61 5.10 43.29 56.58
N HIS A 62 5.47 42.78 55.41
CA HIS A 62 4.48 42.29 54.45
C HIS A 62 3.78 41.10 55.11
N SER A 63 2.46 41.22 55.24
CA SER A 63 1.61 40.10 55.60
C SER A 63 1.73 39.03 54.50
N ASP A 64 2.60 38.05 54.71
CA ASP A 64 2.52 36.77 54.01
C ASP A 64 1.20 36.13 54.43
N LYS A 65 0.12 36.41 53.69
CA LYS A 65 -0.98 35.46 53.63
C LYS A 65 -0.35 34.13 53.21
N PRO A 66 -0.55 33.03 53.96
CA PRO A 66 0.03 31.75 53.58
C PRO A 66 -0.42 31.47 52.14
N LYS A 67 0.54 31.31 51.21
CA LYS A 67 0.27 30.80 49.87
C LYS A 67 -0.43 29.46 50.07
N VAL A 68 -1.74 29.43 49.89
CA VAL A 68 -2.51 28.18 49.88
C VAL A 68 -1.95 27.38 48.72
N LEU A 69 -1.23 26.30 49.03
CA LEU A 69 -0.62 25.46 48.03
C LEU A 69 -1.77 24.77 47.28
N LYS A 70 -2.05 25.20 46.05
CA LYS A 70 -3.05 24.55 45.19
C LYS A 70 -2.67 23.08 45.00
N THR A 71 -3.65 22.20 44.97
CA THR A 71 -3.45 20.80 44.63
C THR A 71 -3.28 20.68 43.11
N ASP A 72 -2.14 20.18 42.65
CA ASP A 72 -1.96 19.84 41.23
C ASP A 72 -2.72 18.55 40.90
N ILE A 73 -3.72 18.65 40.04
CA ILE A 73 -4.57 17.51 39.67
C ILE A 73 -3.94 16.63 38.59
N SER A 74 -2.85 17.06 37.95
CA SER A 74 -2.35 16.46 36.70
C SER A 74 -1.88 15.00 36.84
N SER A 75 -1.58 14.55 38.05
CA SER A 75 -1.12 13.19 38.35
C SER A 75 -2.11 12.37 39.20
N LEU A 76 -3.31 12.91 39.46
CA LEU A 76 -4.31 12.21 40.26
C LEU A 76 -4.78 10.93 39.58
N LYS A 77 -4.83 9.85 40.36
CA LYS A 77 -5.41 8.58 39.93
C LYS A 77 -6.79 8.44 40.57
N LEU A 78 -7.82 8.43 39.73
CA LEU A 78 -9.19 8.26 40.16
C LEU A 78 -9.60 6.81 39.95
N GLU A 79 -10.04 6.13 41.01
CA GLU A 79 -10.53 4.74 40.94
C GLU A 79 -11.99 4.72 40.46
N PHE A 80 -12.18 4.77 39.14
CA PHE A 80 -13.49 4.59 38.51
C PHE A 80 -13.34 4.14 37.06
N THR A 81 -14.43 3.63 36.46
CA THR A 81 -14.46 3.29 35.04
C THR A 81 -15.25 4.36 34.29
N PRO A 82 -14.59 5.35 33.66
CA PRO A 82 -15.26 6.38 32.88
C PRO A 82 -15.92 5.77 31.64
N THR A 83 -16.98 6.42 31.15
CA THR A 83 -17.69 6.06 29.92
C THR A 83 -17.94 7.31 29.08
N ASN A 84 -18.43 7.14 27.85
CA ASN A 84 -18.86 8.28 27.02
C ASN A 84 -20.00 9.11 27.63
N SER A 85 -20.68 8.59 28.65
CA SER A 85 -21.75 9.28 29.38
C SER A 85 -21.28 9.92 30.69
N THR A 86 -20.00 9.75 31.07
CA THR A 86 -19.42 10.41 32.24
C THR A 86 -19.55 11.92 32.08
N ASN A 87 -20.07 12.59 33.12
CA ASN A 87 -20.34 14.02 33.12
C ASN A 87 -19.48 14.77 34.16
N LYS A 88 -19.59 16.10 34.16
CA LYS A 88 -18.83 16.98 35.07
C LYS A 88 -19.07 16.67 36.54
N ASN A 89 -20.29 16.29 36.91
CA ASN A 89 -20.66 16.04 38.30
C ASN A 89 -20.11 14.70 38.79
N ASP A 90 -20.12 13.67 37.94
CA ASP A 90 -19.44 12.40 38.25
C ASP A 90 -17.97 12.64 38.60
N VAL A 91 -17.29 13.49 37.82
CA VAL A 91 -15.88 13.84 38.06
C VAL A 91 -15.70 14.71 39.30
N LEU A 92 -16.57 15.69 39.53
CA LEU A 92 -16.54 16.53 40.74
C LEU A 92 -16.60 15.67 42.00
N GLU A 93 -17.53 14.74 42.06
CA GLU A 93 -17.71 13.86 43.22
C GLU A 93 -16.52 12.91 43.43
N LEU A 94 -15.81 12.54 42.36
CA LEU A 94 -14.57 11.76 42.46
C LEU A 94 -13.38 12.60 42.94
N LEU A 95 -13.27 13.84 42.46
CA LEU A 95 -12.24 14.78 42.89
C LEU A 95 -12.40 15.14 44.38
N LYS A 96 -13.63 15.35 44.86
CA LYS A 96 -13.91 15.63 46.28
C LYS A 96 -13.49 14.53 47.24
N ARG A 97 -13.37 13.28 46.77
CA ARG A 97 -12.88 12.15 47.58
C ARG A 97 -11.36 12.18 47.76
N GLN A 98 -10.65 12.99 46.99
CA GLN A 98 -9.21 13.12 47.11
C GLN A 98 -8.85 14.02 48.30
N PRO A 99 -7.71 13.77 48.97
CA PRO A 99 -7.27 14.61 50.07
C PRO A 99 -7.19 16.09 49.67
N LYS A 100 -7.74 16.99 50.52
CA LYS A 100 -7.74 18.46 50.36
C LYS A 100 -8.64 19.02 49.25
N LEU A 101 -9.51 18.20 48.66
CA LEU A 101 -10.44 18.61 47.58
C LEU A 101 -11.92 18.52 47.97
N ASP A 102 -12.23 18.30 49.24
CA ASP A 102 -13.59 18.16 49.79
C ASP A 102 -14.49 19.37 49.51
N ASN A 103 -13.92 20.58 49.46
CA ASN A 103 -14.64 21.83 49.19
C ASN A 103 -14.61 22.27 47.72
N LEU A 104 -14.16 21.40 46.80
CA LEU A 104 -14.11 21.70 45.37
C LEU A 104 -15.52 21.92 44.80
N THR A 105 -15.66 22.87 43.89
CA THR A 105 -16.92 23.20 43.22
C THR A 105 -16.78 23.10 41.70
N GLU A 106 -17.90 23.15 40.97
CA GLU A 106 -17.87 23.13 39.50
C GLU A 106 -17.12 24.33 38.89
N SER A 107 -17.02 25.47 39.58
CA SER A 107 -16.30 26.65 39.07
C SER A 107 -14.77 26.50 39.12
N ASP A 108 -14.26 25.52 39.88
CA ASP A 108 -12.83 25.32 40.05
C ASP A 108 -12.14 24.62 38.87
N PHE A 109 -12.91 24.05 37.94
CA PHE A 109 -12.37 23.37 36.77
C PHE A 109 -13.35 23.31 35.60
N ASP A 110 -12.81 23.16 34.41
CA ASP A 110 -13.53 22.84 33.19
C ASP A 110 -13.52 21.34 32.93
N PHE A 111 -14.64 20.83 32.42
CA PHE A 111 -14.81 19.44 32.00
C PHE A 111 -15.07 19.40 30.50
N LYS A 112 -14.35 18.54 29.79
CA LYS A 112 -14.59 18.31 28.37
C LYS A 112 -14.42 16.83 28.02
N LEU A 113 -15.44 16.23 27.41
CA LEU A 113 -15.30 14.98 26.68
C LEU A 113 -14.60 15.30 25.35
N GLU A 114 -13.28 15.30 25.36
CA GLU A 114 -12.45 15.67 24.22
C GLU A 114 -12.62 14.68 23.06
N LYS A 115 -12.70 13.38 23.38
CA LYS A 115 -12.88 12.30 22.38
C LYS A 115 -13.82 11.24 22.91
N LYS A 116 -14.81 10.86 22.10
CA LYS A 116 -15.63 9.67 22.37
C LYS A 116 -14.80 8.40 22.17
N SER A 117 -14.93 7.48 23.10
CA SER A 117 -14.50 6.10 22.95
C SER A 117 -15.34 5.41 21.88
N LEU A 118 -14.70 4.62 21.03
CA LEU A 118 -15.31 3.78 20.01
C LEU A 118 -14.73 2.37 20.10
N LEU A 119 -15.11 1.48 19.17
CA LEU A 119 -14.57 0.12 19.11
C LEU A 119 -13.06 0.09 18.90
N ASN A 120 -12.53 1.02 18.10
CA ASN A 120 -11.13 1.02 17.70
C ASN A 120 -10.23 2.03 18.41
N ARG A 121 -10.82 3.03 19.07
CA ARG A 121 -10.08 4.08 19.78
C ARG A 121 -10.63 4.32 21.18
N GLU A 122 -9.72 4.61 22.10
CA GLU A 122 -10.08 5.07 23.44
C GLU A 122 -10.70 6.46 23.36
N GLY A 123 -11.53 6.78 24.35
CA GLY A 123 -12.02 8.13 24.57
C GLY A 123 -11.11 8.90 25.51
N LEU A 124 -11.32 10.21 25.58
CA LEU A 124 -10.54 11.10 26.41
C LEU A 124 -11.46 12.14 27.03
N ILE A 125 -11.42 12.23 28.35
CA ILE A 125 -11.97 13.33 29.13
C ILE A 125 -10.80 14.18 29.61
N VAL A 126 -10.92 15.49 29.46
CA VAL A 126 -9.94 16.48 29.91
C VAL A 126 -10.58 17.33 31.00
N ILE A 127 -9.89 17.40 32.14
CA ILE A 127 -10.23 18.24 33.28
C ILE A 127 -9.14 19.30 33.41
N ALA A 128 -9.48 20.55 33.14
CA ALA A 128 -8.54 21.66 33.25
C ALA A 128 -8.89 22.49 34.47
N ALA A 129 -7.96 22.69 35.40
CA ALA A 129 -8.18 23.58 36.53
C ALA A 129 -8.44 25.01 36.02
N ASN A 130 -9.46 25.66 36.58
CA ASN A 130 -9.73 27.07 36.30
C ASN A 130 -8.55 27.89 36.86
N PRO A 131 -7.93 28.78 36.07
CA PRO A 131 -6.83 29.63 36.54
C PRO A 131 -7.15 30.41 37.83
N GLU A 132 -8.42 30.79 38.02
CA GLU A 132 -8.90 31.53 39.19
C GLU A 132 -9.13 30.65 40.43
N SER A 133 -9.18 29.33 40.28
CA SER A 133 -9.38 28.41 41.41
C SER A 133 -8.27 28.58 42.44
N GLN A 134 -8.64 28.69 43.71
CA GLN A 134 -7.68 28.72 44.82
C GLN A 134 -7.33 27.32 45.33
N LEU A 135 -8.00 26.27 44.83
CA LEU A 135 -7.90 24.90 45.33
C LEU A 135 -7.08 24.00 44.41
N VAL A 136 -7.23 24.14 43.08
CA VAL A 136 -6.63 23.23 42.10
C VAL A 136 -5.81 23.96 41.04
N SER A 137 -4.86 23.24 40.45
CA SER A 137 -4.07 23.66 39.30
C SER A 137 -3.76 22.47 38.40
N GLY A 138 -3.36 22.72 37.16
CA GLY A 138 -2.95 21.67 36.22
C GLY A 138 -4.09 21.11 35.37
N MET A 139 -3.80 19.99 34.69
CA MET A 139 -4.71 19.34 33.75
C MET A 139 -4.68 17.83 33.94
N LEU A 140 -5.83 17.24 34.23
CA LEU A 140 -6.00 15.80 34.39
C LEU A 140 -6.66 15.21 33.13
N ASN A 141 -5.96 14.25 32.53
CA ASN A 141 -6.45 13.47 31.39
C ASN A 141 -6.97 12.12 31.87
N ILE A 142 -8.23 11.82 31.57
CA ILE A 142 -8.88 10.57 31.95
C ILE A 142 -9.23 9.80 30.68
N THR A 143 -8.62 8.63 30.51
CA THR A 143 -8.86 7.75 29.38
C THR A 143 -10.15 6.94 29.57
N ILE A 144 -11.01 6.90 28.55
CA ILE A 144 -12.15 6.00 28.47
C ILE A 144 -11.74 4.77 27.67
N ASN A 145 -11.84 3.58 28.26
CA ASN A 145 -11.54 2.32 27.58
C ASN A 145 -12.37 2.18 26.29
N LYS A 146 -11.82 1.46 25.31
CA LYS A 146 -12.52 1.13 24.05
C LYS A 146 -13.86 0.46 24.33
N LEU A 147 -14.83 0.69 23.46
CA LEU A 147 -16.11 0.00 23.54
C LEU A 147 -15.93 -1.46 23.12
N ASP A 148 -16.60 -2.38 23.82
CA ASP A 148 -16.67 -3.79 23.43
C ASP A 148 -17.68 -4.00 22.28
N LYS A 149 -18.76 -3.21 22.27
CA LYS A 149 -19.85 -3.29 21.29
C LYS A 149 -20.59 -1.96 21.16
N LEU A 150 -21.24 -1.77 20.01
CA LEU A 150 -22.13 -0.66 19.72
C LEU A 150 -23.60 -1.05 19.85
N ILE A 151 -24.47 -0.06 19.97
CA ILE A 151 -25.92 -0.23 19.81
C ILE A 151 -26.23 -0.21 18.30
N PRO A 152 -26.74 -1.30 17.70
CA PRO A 152 -27.03 -1.37 16.27
C PRO A 152 -28.11 -0.37 15.85
N ARG A 153 -28.04 0.07 14.58
CA ARG A 153 -29.06 0.92 13.94
C ARG A 153 -29.38 0.38 12.55
N GLU A 154 -30.65 0.45 12.15
CA GLU A 154 -31.05 0.16 10.78
C GLU A 154 -30.93 1.38 9.88
N HIS A 155 -30.71 1.14 8.60
CA HIS A 155 -30.85 2.19 7.58
C HIS A 155 -32.30 2.67 7.53
N LYS A 156 -32.49 3.99 7.41
CA LYS A 156 -33.77 4.57 6.99
C LYS A 156 -33.64 5.09 5.57
N TYR A 157 -34.65 4.84 4.76
CA TYR A 157 -34.69 5.23 3.36
C TYR A 157 -35.91 6.09 3.05
N ASN A 158 -35.88 6.80 1.94
CA ASN A 158 -37.10 7.23 1.27
C ASN A 158 -37.87 6.03 0.68
N ASN A 159 -39.12 6.26 0.25
CA ASN A 159 -40.05 5.19 -0.15
C ASN A 159 -39.52 4.26 -1.27
N ASP A 160 -38.81 4.81 -2.25
CA ASP A 160 -38.26 4.05 -3.39
C ASP A 160 -36.83 3.53 -3.15
N LYS A 161 -36.25 3.79 -1.98
CA LYS A 161 -34.88 3.42 -1.59
C LYS A 161 -33.76 4.03 -2.44
N THR A 162 -34.00 5.15 -3.13
CA THR A 162 -32.92 5.87 -3.83
C THR A 162 -32.12 6.79 -2.91
N LYS A 163 -32.64 7.15 -1.74
CA LYS A 163 -31.97 8.04 -0.78
C LYS A 163 -31.93 7.40 0.60
N VAL A 164 -30.74 7.36 1.19
CA VAL A 164 -30.56 7.02 2.60
C VAL A 164 -30.82 8.27 3.42
N LEU A 165 -31.72 8.16 4.40
CA LEU A 165 -32.07 9.23 5.34
C LEU A 165 -31.26 9.10 6.64
N GLU A 166 -31.02 7.87 7.10
CA GLU A 166 -30.16 7.57 8.25
C GLU A 166 -29.30 6.35 7.93
N ILE A 167 -28.01 6.42 8.26
CA ILE A 167 -27.05 5.33 8.07
C ILE A 167 -27.05 4.42 9.30
N GLY A 168 -27.34 3.15 9.07
CA GLY A 168 -27.30 2.07 10.05
C GLY A 168 -26.00 1.26 10.00
N TYR A 169 -25.69 0.61 11.12
CA TYR A 169 -24.52 -0.23 11.35
C TYR A 169 -24.83 -1.28 12.42
N ASP A 170 -24.02 -2.34 12.47
CA ASP A 170 -24.15 -3.40 13.48
C ASP A 170 -23.35 -3.12 14.77
N GLU A 171 -23.41 -4.07 15.71
CA GLU A 171 -22.72 -3.96 17.00
C GLU A 171 -21.18 -3.89 16.88
N LYS A 172 -20.62 -4.22 15.72
CA LYS A 172 -19.17 -4.19 15.42
C LYS A 172 -18.77 -3.01 14.55
N GLY A 173 -19.67 -2.03 14.34
CA GLY A 173 -19.39 -0.83 13.55
C GLY A 173 -19.26 -1.13 12.06
N ARG A 174 -19.83 -2.25 11.59
CA ARG A 174 -19.91 -2.57 10.16
C ARG A 174 -21.16 -1.94 9.60
N ILE A 175 -21.01 -1.17 8.53
CA ILE A 175 -22.16 -0.64 7.81
C ILE A 175 -22.94 -1.79 7.17
N LYS A 176 -24.27 -1.71 7.22
CA LYS A 176 -25.10 -2.68 6.46
C LYS A 176 -25.05 -2.33 4.98
N LYS A 177 -25.10 -3.32 4.10
CA LYS A 177 -25.19 -3.08 2.66
C LYS A 177 -26.42 -2.22 2.31
N PHE A 178 -26.22 -1.18 1.51
CA PHE A 178 -27.31 -0.33 1.00
C PHE A 178 -28.11 -1.03 -0.10
N ALA A 179 -29.35 -0.55 -0.31
CA ALA A 179 -30.12 -0.94 -1.50
C ALA A 179 -29.37 -0.56 -2.79
N GLN A 180 -29.43 -1.42 -3.81
CA GLN A 180 -28.62 -1.28 -5.02
C GLN A 180 -28.95 -0.02 -5.85
N ASN A 181 -30.13 0.57 -5.65
CA ASN A 181 -30.60 1.76 -6.34
C ASN A 181 -30.31 3.07 -5.58
N VAL A 182 -29.60 3.04 -4.44
CA VAL A 182 -29.19 4.25 -3.71
C VAL A 182 -28.33 5.16 -4.59
N LYS A 183 -28.74 6.42 -4.68
CA LYS A 183 -28.13 7.53 -5.43
C LYS A 183 -27.65 8.66 -4.53
N GLU A 184 -28.11 8.70 -3.28
CA GLU A 184 -27.78 9.76 -2.33
C GLU A 184 -27.68 9.18 -0.92
N VAL A 185 -26.64 9.61 -0.20
CA VAL A 185 -26.42 9.29 1.22
C VAL A 185 -26.36 10.58 2.04
N PRO A 186 -26.55 10.51 3.37
CA PRO A 186 -26.25 11.64 4.25
C PRO A 186 -24.79 12.07 4.12
N ALA A 187 -24.53 13.37 4.20
CA ALA A 187 -23.18 13.92 4.07
C ALA A 187 -22.23 13.52 5.21
N ASN A 188 -22.78 13.20 6.38
CA ASN A 188 -22.01 12.79 7.54
C ASN A 188 -22.09 11.27 7.70
N LEU A 189 -20.94 10.61 7.68
CA LEU A 189 -20.81 9.21 8.05
C LEU A 189 -20.75 9.11 9.59
N PRO A 190 -21.57 8.26 10.24
CA PRO A 190 -21.47 8.03 11.68
C PRO A 190 -20.06 7.59 12.09
N GLU A 191 -19.48 8.26 13.10
CA GLU A 191 -18.11 7.97 13.56
C GLU A 191 -17.95 6.56 14.11
N GLU A 192 -19.05 5.93 14.56
CA GLU A 192 -19.11 4.55 15.03
C GLU A 192 -18.80 3.52 13.94
N ILE A 193 -18.89 3.90 12.66
CA ILE A 193 -18.58 3.02 11.54
C ILE A 193 -17.08 2.93 11.37
N ILE A 194 -16.58 1.69 11.42
CA ILE A 194 -15.16 1.36 11.21
C ILE A 194 -14.97 0.46 9.99
N SER A 195 -16.05 0.01 9.35
CA SER A 195 -16.00 -0.85 8.16
C SER A 195 -17.06 -0.44 7.15
N LEU A 196 -16.61 -0.20 5.92
CA LEU A 196 -17.44 0.05 4.74
C LEU A 196 -17.66 -1.24 3.92
N ASP A 197 -17.48 -2.40 4.53
CA ASP A 197 -17.52 -3.65 3.80
C ASP A 197 -18.87 -3.83 3.11
N TRP A 198 -18.84 -4.14 1.82
CA TRP A 198 -20.03 -4.36 0.98
C TRP A 198 -21.03 -3.20 0.87
N ALA A 199 -20.73 -2.01 1.42
CA ALA A 199 -21.70 -0.93 1.58
C ALA A 199 -22.48 -0.62 0.29
N PHE A 200 -21.77 -0.52 -0.83
CA PHE A 200 -22.30 -0.21 -2.16
C PHE A 200 -22.13 -1.37 -3.15
N ALA A 201 -21.97 -2.60 -2.67
CA ALA A 201 -21.80 -3.75 -3.56
C ALA A 201 -23.02 -3.90 -4.49
N ARG A 202 -22.78 -3.96 -5.80
CA ARG A 202 -23.78 -4.03 -6.88
C ARG A 202 -24.65 -2.76 -6.98
N ASN A 203 -24.16 -1.61 -6.52
CA ASN A 203 -24.85 -0.35 -6.76
C ASN A 203 -24.99 -0.09 -8.28
N LEU A 204 -26.16 0.40 -8.69
CA LEU A 204 -26.55 0.54 -10.09
C LEU A 204 -26.27 1.93 -10.66
N ASN A 205 -25.77 2.85 -9.86
CA ASN A 205 -25.62 4.26 -10.21
C ASN A 205 -24.15 4.62 -10.45
N GLU A 206 -23.95 5.60 -11.33
CA GLU A 206 -22.62 6.17 -11.59
C GLU A 206 -22.18 7.11 -10.47
N LYS A 207 -23.09 8.00 -10.07
CA LYS A 207 -22.87 9.00 -9.02
C LYS A 207 -23.69 8.68 -7.79
N ILE A 208 -23.06 8.81 -6.62
CA ILE A 208 -23.70 8.74 -5.31
C ILE A 208 -23.47 10.08 -4.62
N VAL A 209 -24.53 10.88 -4.54
CA VAL A 209 -24.49 12.25 -4.00
C VAL A 209 -24.10 12.24 -2.52
N ASN A 210 -23.22 13.17 -2.14
CA ASN A 210 -22.63 13.40 -0.82
C ASN A 210 -21.59 12.36 -0.36
N LEU A 211 -21.29 11.35 -1.18
CA LEU A 211 -20.32 10.32 -0.81
C LEU A 211 -18.89 10.89 -0.64
N GLU A 212 -18.57 11.92 -1.42
CA GLU A 212 -17.30 12.65 -1.39
C GLU A 212 -17.07 13.41 -0.08
N LYS A 213 -18.13 13.64 0.71
CA LYS A 213 -18.12 14.41 1.96
C LYS A 213 -17.83 13.55 3.20
N TRP A 214 -17.87 12.23 3.07
CA TRP A 214 -17.66 11.33 4.20
C TRP A 214 -16.25 11.48 4.78
N ASP A 215 -16.16 11.68 6.10
CA ASP A 215 -14.90 11.52 6.81
C ASP A 215 -14.65 10.03 7.06
N THR A 216 -13.72 9.45 6.29
CA THR A 216 -13.37 8.03 6.38
C THR A 216 -12.18 7.75 7.30
N SER A 217 -11.73 8.72 8.12
CA SER A 217 -10.54 8.56 9.00
C SER A 217 -10.64 7.41 10.00
N ASN A 218 -11.85 7.00 10.39
CA ASN A 218 -12.07 5.87 11.32
C ASN A 218 -12.21 4.51 10.61
N ILE A 219 -12.22 4.47 9.27
CA ILE A 219 -12.46 3.23 8.52
C ILE A 219 -11.20 2.36 8.50
N GLU A 220 -11.35 1.14 9.00
CA GLU A 220 -10.31 0.11 9.01
C GLU A 220 -10.46 -0.92 7.87
N SER A 221 -11.66 -1.04 7.30
CA SER A 221 -11.92 -1.99 6.21
C SER A 221 -12.81 -1.38 5.13
N MET A 222 -12.39 -1.54 3.88
CA MET A 222 -13.12 -1.15 2.66
C MET A 222 -13.31 -2.37 1.74
N SER A 223 -13.35 -3.57 2.32
CA SER A 223 -13.46 -4.81 1.55
C SER A 223 -14.77 -4.83 0.78
N LYS A 224 -14.70 -4.99 -0.54
CA LYS A 224 -15.88 -5.13 -1.41
C LYS A 224 -16.85 -3.93 -1.39
N THR A 225 -16.42 -2.75 -0.95
CA THR A 225 -17.30 -1.57 -0.83
C THR A 225 -18.06 -1.29 -2.13
N PHE A 226 -17.41 -1.39 -3.29
CA PHE A 226 -18.02 -1.19 -4.63
C PHE A 226 -17.99 -2.45 -5.50
N LEU A 227 -17.93 -3.64 -4.89
CA LEU A 227 -17.92 -4.91 -5.61
C LEU A 227 -19.12 -5.00 -6.58
N GLN A 228 -18.86 -5.22 -7.86
CA GLN A 228 -19.84 -5.31 -8.95
C GLN A 228 -20.70 -4.05 -9.15
N ALA A 229 -20.30 -2.89 -8.62
CA ALA A 229 -20.94 -1.61 -8.90
C ALA A 229 -20.53 -1.09 -10.28
N LYS A 230 -21.00 -1.77 -11.34
CA LYS A 230 -20.47 -1.65 -12.71
C LYS A 230 -20.40 -0.22 -13.26
N LYS A 231 -21.32 0.65 -12.87
CA LYS A 231 -21.40 2.05 -13.34
C LYS A 231 -20.67 3.04 -12.43
N PHE A 232 -20.32 2.65 -11.20
CA PHE A 232 -19.83 3.55 -10.17
C PHE A 232 -18.57 4.29 -10.61
N ASN A 233 -18.59 5.62 -10.52
CA ASN A 233 -17.45 6.49 -10.82
C ASN A 233 -17.52 7.82 -10.06
N THR A 234 -18.04 7.82 -8.83
CA THR A 234 -18.04 9.01 -7.97
C THR A 234 -16.61 9.32 -7.52
N ASP A 235 -16.24 10.60 -7.49
CA ASP A 235 -14.93 11.03 -6.97
C ASP A 235 -14.85 10.75 -5.46
N ILE A 236 -13.85 9.96 -5.08
CA ILE A 236 -13.54 9.55 -3.70
C ILE A 236 -12.06 9.82 -3.37
N SER A 237 -11.41 10.69 -4.15
CA SER A 237 -10.01 11.08 -3.94
C SER A 237 -9.78 11.82 -2.61
N SER A 238 -10.85 12.37 -2.02
CA SER A 238 -10.85 13.04 -0.71
C SER A 238 -10.89 12.09 0.49
N TRP A 239 -11.15 10.79 0.27
CA TRP A 239 -11.26 9.83 1.36
C TRP A 239 -9.92 9.66 2.09
N LYS A 240 -9.96 9.69 3.42
CA LYS A 240 -8.82 9.40 4.29
C LYS A 240 -8.70 7.89 4.47
N THR A 241 -7.57 7.30 4.06
CA THR A 241 -7.36 5.84 4.10
C THR A 241 -6.28 5.40 5.07
N ASN A 242 -5.70 6.33 5.85
CA ASN A 242 -4.59 6.07 6.76
C ASN A 242 -4.88 5.03 7.86
N SER A 243 -6.14 4.71 8.13
CA SER A 243 -6.54 3.66 9.10
C SER A 243 -6.90 2.33 8.44
N VAL A 244 -6.99 2.27 7.11
CA VAL A 244 -7.50 1.10 6.37
C VAL A 244 -6.43 0.00 6.34
N LYS A 245 -6.86 -1.22 6.66
CA LYS A 245 -6.04 -2.44 6.65
C LYS A 245 -6.42 -3.38 5.51
N ASP A 246 -7.69 -3.40 5.12
CA ASP A 246 -8.22 -4.30 4.07
C ASP A 246 -8.92 -3.50 2.96
N MET A 247 -8.38 -3.60 1.74
CA MET A 247 -8.97 -3.05 0.50
C MET A 247 -9.36 -4.16 -0.50
N SER A 248 -9.42 -5.40 -0.04
CA SER A 248 -9.71 -6.57 -0.88
C SER A 248 -11.01 -6.39 -1.66
N ASN A 249 -10.95 -6.67 -2.96
CA ASN A 249 -12.09 -6.64 -3.87
C ASN A 249 -12.89 -5.31 -3.92
N MET A 250 -12.32 -4.19 -3.44
CA MET A 250 -13.05 -2.93 -3.27
C MET A 250 -13.76 -2.46 -4.56
N PHE A 251 -13.11 -2.58 -5.72
CA PHE A 251 -13.61 -2.20 -7.04
C PHE A 251 -13.73 -3.39 -8.00
N THR A 252 -13.79 -4.63 -7.50
CA THR A 252 -13.92 -5.80 -8.38
C THR A 252 -15.18 -5.67 -9.23
N SER A 253 -15.04 -5.73 -10.56
CA SER A 253 -16.11 -5.54 -11.56
C SER A 253 -16.83 -4.18 -11.47
N ALA A 254 -16.19 -3.14 -10.92
CA ALA A 254 -16.63 -1.76 -11.07
C ALA A 254 -16.14 -1.23 -12.44
N GLU A 255 -16.76 -1.74 -13.51
CA GLU A 255 -16.26 -1.63 -14.89
C GLU A 255 -15.98 -0.19 -15.36
N ALA A 256 -16.75 0.80 -14.89
CA ALA A 256 -16.61 2.22 -15.24
C ALA A 256 -15.68 3.03 -14.31
N PHE A 257 -15.21 2.45 -13.20
CA PHE A 257 -14.40 3.16 -12.22
C PHE A 257 -13.05 3.56 -12.81
N SER A 258 -12.72 4.85 -12.75
CA SER A 258 -11.54 5.44 -13.39
C SER A 258 -10.89 6.58 -12.60
N GLN A 259 -11.27 6.76 -11.33
CA GLN A 259 -10.82 7.87 -10.50
C GLN A 259 -9.32 7.79 -10.17
N ASN A 260 -8.69 8.96 -9.98
CA ASN A 260 -7.33 9.09 -9.46
C ASN A 260 -7.33 8.87 -7.94
N LEU A 261 -6.36 8.10 -7.43
CA LEU A 261 -6.25 7.70 -6.02
C LEU A 261 -4.85 7.99 -5.43
N ASP A 262 -4.11 8.90 -6.03
CA ASP A 262 -2.76 9.34 -5.63
C ASP A 262 -2.68 9.91 -4.20
N LYS A 263 -3.78 10.45 -3.67
CA LYS A 263 -3.88 11.02 -2.31
C LYS A 263 -4.14 9.99 -1.21
N TRP A 264 -4.41 8.73 -1.56
CA TRP A 264 -4.68 7.70 -0.56
C TRP A 264 -3.40 7.27 0.15
N ASP A 265 -3.44 7.29 1.49
CA ASP A 265 -2.41 6.68 2.33
C ASP A 265 -2.71 5.19 2.48
N THR A 266 -1.86 4.34 1.89
CA THR A 266 -1.97 2.88 1.96
C THR A 266 -0.99 2.24 2.92
N SER A 267 -0.27 3.02 3.72
CA SER A 267 0.85 2.53 4.54
C SER A 267 0.44 1.49 5.59
N ASN A 268 -0.84 1.44 5.98
CA ASN A 268 -1.39 0.45 6.92
C ASN A 268 -2.12 -0.72 6.25
N VAL A 269 -2.25 -0.72 4.92
CA VAL A 269 -2.97 -1.77 4.19
C VAL A 269 -2.14 -3.05 4.14
N THR A 270 -2.76 -4.18 4.50
CA THR A 270 -2.14 -5.51 4.50
C THR A 270 -2.66 -6.43 3.39
N THR A 271 -3.85 -6.14 2.84
CA THR A 271 -4.53 -6.97 1.83
C THR A 271 -5.14 -6.11 0.72
N MET A 272 -4.78 -6.38 -0.54
CA MET A 272 -5.27 -5.69 -1.75
C MET A 272 -5.70 -6.64 -2.87
N ASN A 273 -5.90 -7.93 -2.57
CA ASN A 273 -6.24 -8.91 -3.58
C ASN A 273 -7.56 -8.57 -4.30
N ARG A 274 -7.60 -8.80 -5.61
CA ARG A 274 -8.74 -8.50 -6.51
C ARG A 274 -9.22 -7.04 -6.51
N MET A 275 -8.51 -6.08 -5.89
CA MET A 275 -9.02 -4.71 -5.69
C MET A 275 -9.59 -4.07 -6.97
N PHE A 276 -8.91 -4.22 -8.12
CA PHE A 276 -9.33 -3.71 -9.43
C PHE A 276 -9.63 -4.81 -10.45
N GLN A 277 -9.91 -6.05 -9.99
CA GLN A 277 -10.24 -7.14 -10.90
C GLN A 277 -11.47 -6.76 -11.74
N GLU A 278 -11.41 -6.85 -13.07
CA GLU A 278 -12.46 -6.47 -14.02
C GLU A 278 -12.90 -4.99 -13.93
N ALA A 279 -12.11 -4.11 -13.31
CA ALA A 279 -12.30 -2.65 -13.37
C ALA A 279 -11.77 -2.11 -14.72
N LYS A 280 -12.52 -2.42 -15.79
CA LYS A 280 -12.05 -2.28 -17.18
C LYS A 280 -11.56 -0.88 -17.56
N ALA A 281 -12.20 0.16 -17.04
CA ALA A 281 -11.86 1.56 -17.29
C ALA A 281 -10.76 2.11 -16.37
N PHE A 282 -10.33 1.35 -15.35
CA PHE A 282 -9.42 1.86 -14.33
C PHE A 282 -8.04 2.17 -14.92
N ASN A 283 -7.61 3.42 -14.77
CA ASN A 283 -6.29 3.92 -15.12
C ASN A 283 -5.93 5.15 -14.26
N GLY A 284 -6.43 5.21 -13.02
CA GLY A 284 -6.09 6.25 -12.06
C GLY A 284 -4.67 6.11 -11.56
N ASP A 285 -4.03 7.21 -11.13
CA ASP A 285 -2.69 7.16 -10.56
C ASP A 285 -2.72 6.53 -9.16
N ILE A 286 -1.77 5.61 -8.94
CA ILE A 286 -1.55 4.84 -7.71
C ILE A 286 -0.04 4.65 -7.46
N SER A 287 0.80 5.43 -8.15
CA SER A 287 2.26 5.33 -8.07
C SER A 287 2.82 5.70 -6.68
N THR A 288 2.06 6.49 -5.92
CA THR A 288 2.41 6.99 -4.57
C THR A 288 2.12 6.00 -3.43
N TRP A 289 1.44 4.89 -3.71
CA TRP A 289 1.02 3.95 -2.69
C TRP A 289 2.20 3.25 -2.00
N ASP A 290 2.22 3.27 -0.67
CA ASP A 290 3.12 2.45 0.15
C ASP A 290 2.52 1.05 0.28
N THR A 291 3.14 0.07 -0.37
CA THR A 291 2.69 -1.33 -0.37
C THR A 291 3.53 -2.24 0.54
N LYS A 292 4.44 -1.69 1.34
CA LYS A 292 5.43 -2.49 2.11
C LYS A 292 4.78 -3.51 3.05
N ASN A 293 3.57 -3.25 3.53
CA ASN A 293 2.84 -4.11 4.46
C ASN A 293 1.89 -5.10 3.76
N VAL A 294 1.72 -5.00 2.45
CA VAL A 294 0.80 -5.85 1.68
C VAL A 294 1.39 -7.25 1.52
N SER A 295 0.57 -8.27 1.83
CA SER A 295 0.98 -9.68 1.79
C SER A 295 0.31 -10.49 0.67
N ASP A 296 -0.81 -10.00 0.14
CA ASP A 296 -1.58 -10.63 -0.95
C ASP A 296 -2.02 -9.58 -2.00
N MET A 297 -1.52 -9.75 -3.22
CA MET A 297 -1.86 -8.95 -4.42
C MET A 297 -2.45 -9.82 -5.55
N ALA A 298 -2.90 -11.04 -5.24
CA ALA A 298 -3.42 -11.93 -6.26
C ALA A 298 -4.61 -11.28 -6.99
N TYR A 299 -4.65 -11.44 -8.31
CA TYR A 299 -5.71 -10.92 -9.20
C TYR A 299 -5.92 -9.39 -9.18
N MET A 300 -5.00 -8.59 -8.60
CA MET A 300 -5.25 -7.16 -8.32
C MET A 300 -5.74 -6.35 -9.53
N PHE A 301 -5.17 -6.58 -10.72
CA PHE A 301 -5.53 -5.93 -11.99
C PHE A 301 -6.04 -6.93 -13.05
N SER A 302 -6.44 -8.14 -12.63
CA SER A 302 -6.96 -9.17 -13.55
C SER A 302 -8.18 -8.62 -14.30
N GLY A 303 -8.13 -8.49 -15.63
CA GLY A 303 -9.20 -7.93 -16.45
C GLY A 303 -9.30 -6.40 -16.46
N ALA A 304 -8.37 -5.69 -15.83
CA ALA A 304 -8.31 -4.22 -15.88
C ALA A 304 -7.72 -3.75 -17.22
N THR A 305 -8.50 -3.90 -18.30
CA THR A 305 -8.01 -3.79 -19.69
C THR A 305 -7.39 -2.45 -20.08
N THR A 306 -7.67 -1.36 -19.35
CA THR A 306 -7.14 -0.01 -19.62
C THR A 306 -5.94 0.35 -18.75
N PHE A 307 -5.69 -0.39 -17.67
CA PHE A 307 -4.66 -0.06 -16.71
C PHE A 307 -3.27 -0.05 -17.36
N ASN A 308 -2.55 1.07 -17.25
CA ASN A 308 -1.21 1.25 -17.80
C ASN A 308 -0.38 2.26 -16.99
N LYS A 309 -0.51 2.26 -15.66
CA LYS A 309 0.25 3.18 -14.80
C LYS A 309 1.58 2.58 -14.34
N ASP A 310 2.54 3.47 -14.12
CA ASP A 310 3.83 3.13 -13.51
C ASP A 310 3.62 2.82 -12.02
N ILE A 311 4.04 1.62 -11.62
CA ILE A 311 4.00 1.15 -10.23
C ILE A 311 5.38 0.65 -9.79
N SER A 312 6.44 1.18 -10.39
CA SER A 312 7.83 0.82 -10.10
C SER A 312 8.29 1.19 -8.69
N GLY A 313 7.60 2.13 -8.03
CA GLY A 313 7.83 2.54 -6.65
C GLY A 313 7.30 1.56 -5.59
N TRP A 314 6.47 0.58 -5.96
CA TRP A 314 5.87 -0.34 -4.99
C TRP A 314 6.90 -1.30 -4.38
N ASN A 315 6.82 -1.46 -3.06
CA ASN A 315 7.58 -2.47 -2.32
C ASN A 315 6.75 -3.75 -2.19
N VAL A 316 7.23 -4.84 -2.79
CA VAL A 316 6.54 -6.14 -2.84
C VAL A 316 7.26 -7.25 -2.07
N ASP A 317 8.27 -6.93 -1.24
CA ASP A 317 9.08 -7.94 -0.56
C ASP A 317 8.25 -8.80 0.42
N ASN A 318 7.15 -8.27 0.95
CA ASN A 318 6.23 -8.99 1.83
C ASN A 318 5.13 -9.79 1.10
N VAL A 319 5.00 -9.63 -0.22
CA VAL A 319 3.96 -10.32 -1.01
C VAL A 319 4.29 -11.81 -1.14
N SER A 320 3.33 -12.66 -0.80
CA SER A 320 3.48 -14.13 -0.84
C SER A 320 3.00 -14.75 -2.15
N THR A 321 2.08 -14.09 -2.86
CA THR A 321 1.49 -14.54 -4.14
C THR A 321 1.22 -13.36 -5.08
N MET A 322 1.55 -13.54 -6.36
CA MET A 322 1.25 -12.61 -7.46
C MET A 322 0.43 -13.30 -8.56
N GLU A 323 -0.27 -14.38 -8.20
CA GLU A 323 -1.14 -15.11 -9.12
C GLU A 323 -2.08 -14.17 -9.86
N ARG A 324 -2.07 -14.25 -11.20
CA ARG A 324 -3.00 -13.55 -12.10
C ARG A 324 -3.05 -12.03 -11.92
N MET A 325 -2.01 -11.41 -11.36
CA MET A 325 -2.03 -9.99 -11.00
C MET A 325 -2.40 -9.08 -12.19
N PHE A 326 -1.90 -9.35 -13.39
CA PHE A 326 -2.16 -8.62 -14.64
C PHE A 326 -2.82 -9.51 -15.71
N GLU A 327 -3.47 -10.59 -15.32
CA GLU A 327 -4.17 -11.46 -16.28
C GLU A 327 -5.20 -10.64 -17.09
N ASN A 328 -5.21 -10.74 -18.42
CA ASN A 328 -6.06 -9.99 -19.34
C ASN A 328 -5.96 -8.44 -19.23
N ALA A 329 -4.93 -7.89 -18.57
CA ALA A 329 -4.64 -6.45 -18.57
C ALA A 329 -4.01 -6.05 -19.91
N SER A 330 -4.80 -6.07 -20.98
CA SER A 330 -4.31 -6.13 -22.36
C SER A 330 -3.49 -4.92 -22.82
N LYS A 331 -3.74 -3.72 -22.29
CA LYS A 331 -2.98 -2.50 -22.58
C LYS A 331 -1.77 -2.28 -21.65
N PHE A 332 -1.55 -3.14 -20.66
CA PHE A 332 -0.53 -2.92 -19.65
C PHE A 332 0.88 -3.09 -20.24
N ASN A 333 1.67 -2.02 -20.19
CA ASN A 333 3.03 -1.92 -20.72
C ASN A 333 3.86 -0.84 -19.99
N SER A 334 3.61 -0.63 -18.70
CA SER A 334 4.32 0.35 -17.88
C SER A 334 5.32 -0.32 -16.92
N PRO A 335 6.33 0.42 -16.43
CA PRO A 335 7.25 -0.10 -15.43
C PRO A 335 6.53 -0.61 -14.19
N ILE A 336 7.03 -1.72 -13.64
CA ILE A 336 6.54 -2.33 -12.41
C ILE A 336 7.63 -2.43 -11.36
N PHE A 337 7.19 -2.79 -10.16
CA PHE A 337 8.04 -3.03 -9.00
C PHE A 337 9.26 -3.90 -9.30
N LYS A 338 10.29 -3.72 -8.48
CA LYS A 338 11.46 -4.60 -8.45
C LYS A 338 11.18 -5.79 -7.55
N LEU A 339 11.79 -6.93 -7.86
CA LEU A 339 11.74 -8.13 -7.04
C LEU A 339 13.12 -8.41 -6.43
N VAL A 340 13.43 -7.79 -5.28
CA VAL A 340 14.79 -7.83 -4.69
C VAL A 340 14.92 -8.90 -3.62
N SER A 341 13.99 -8.97 -2.64
CA SER A 341 14.02 -9.96 -1.55
C SER A 341 12.68 -10.71 -1.43
N PRO A 342 12.26 -11.46 -2.45
CA PRO A 342 10.90 -11.96 -2.49
C PRO A 342 10.60 -13.09 -1.52
N LYS A 343 9.45 -12.95 -0.85
CA LYS A 343 8.70 -14.07 -0.26
C LYS A 343 7.77 -14.77 -1.25
N VAL A 344 7.54 -14.19 -2.44
CA VAL A 344 6.61 -14.73 -3.43
C VAL A 344 7.05 -16.11 -3.91
N LYS A 345 6.11 -17.06 -3.87
CA LYS A 345 6.31 -18.44 -4.34
C LYS A 345 5.58 -18.72 -5.65
N ASN A 346 4.44 -18.06 -5.87
CA ASN A 346 3.53 -18.31 -6.97
C ASN A 346 3.34 -17.08 -7.85
N MET A 347 3.73 -17.19 -9.12
CA MET A 347 3.56 -16.18 -10.17
C MET A 347 2.75 -16.71 -11.37
N GLN A 348 1.98 -17.78 -11.18
CA GLN A 348 1.18 -18.38 -12.24
C GLN A 348 0.26 -17.35 -12.90
N TYR A 349 0.16 -17.41 -14.22
CA TYR A 349 -0.72 -16.56 -15.04
C TYR A 349 -0.55 -15.03 -14.84
N MET A 350 0.54 -14.56 -14.23
CA MET A 350 0.66 -13.16 -13.81
C MET A 350 0.45 -12.16 -14.95
N PHE A 351 0.95 -12.44 -16.15
CA PHE A 351 0.79 -11.63 -17.37
C PHE A 351 0.03 -12.38 -18.47
N TYR A 352 -0.81 -13.36 -18.11
CA TYR A 352 -1.62 -14.11 -19.05
C TYR A 352 -2.48 -13.15 -19.88
N ASN A 353 -2.40 -13.18 -21.21
CA ASN A 353 -3.09 -12.29 -22.14
C ASN A 353 -2.84 -10.77 -21.91
N ALA A 354 -1.75 -10.39 -21.24
CA ALA A 354 -1.28 -9.00 -21.19
C ALA A 354 -0.62 -8.64 -22.53
N LYS A 355 -1.43 -8.45 -23.57
CA LYS A 355 -1.00 -8.47 -24.98
C LYS A 355 0.14 -7.51 -25.31
N GLU A 356 0.09 -6.29 -24.77
CA GLU A 356 1.07 -5.23 -25.02
C GLU A 356 2.29 -5.26 -24.08
N PHE A 357 2.32 -6.17 -23.10
CA PHE A 357 3.34 -6.17 -22.06
C PHE A 357 4.75 -6.47 -22.60
N ASN A 358 5.63 -5.47 -22.56
CA ASN A 358 7.05 -5.60 -22.93
C ASN A 358 7.99 -4.56 -22.30
N ASN A 359 7.49 -3.56 -21.56
CA ASN A 359 8.26 -2.46 -21.01
C ASN A 359 8.24 -2.46 -19.47
N SER A 360 8.74 -3.55 -18.91
CA SER A 360 8.81 -3.77 -17.47
C SER A 360 10.24 -4.14 -17.09
N ASN A 361 10.87 -3.48 -16.11
CA ASN A 361 12.22 -3.84 -15.66
C ASN A 361 12.24 -5.18 -14.89
N ILE A 362 11.88 -6.29 -15.54
CA ILE A 362 11.76 -7.62 -14.91
C ILE A 362 12.93 -8.54 -15.21
N SER A 363 13.84 -8.15 -16.10
CA SER A 363 15.00 -8.96 -16.50
C SER A 363 15.83 -9.43 -15.30
N ASP A 364 15.98 -8.58 -14.28
CA ASP A 364 16.86 -8.82 -13.14
C ASP A 364 16.09 -9.12 -11.84
N TRP A 365 14.85 -9.61 -11.95
CA TRP A 365 14.10 -10.09 -10.79
C TRP A 365 14.81 -11.26 -10.09
N ASN A 366 14.91 -11.17 -8.76
CA ASN A 366 15.48 -12.22 -7.93
C ASN A 366 14.47 -13.35 -7.69
N THR A 367 14.28 -14.27 -8.62
CA THR A 367 13.25 -15.33 -8.53
C THR A 367 13.63 -16.54 -7.64
N SER A 368 14.63 -16.44 -6.76
CA SER A 368 15.15 -17.60 -5.97
C SER A 368 14.16 -18.25 -5.00
N SER A 369 13.02 -17.63 -4.75
CA SER A 369 11.94 -18.15 -3.90
C SER A 369 10.76 -18.72 -4.71
N VAL A 370 10.71 -18.47 -6.01
CA VAL A 370 9.59 -18.82 -6.89
C VAL A 370 9.65 -20.30 -7.27
N THR A 371 8.50 -20.97 -7.21
CA THR A 371 8.38 -22.39 -7.57
C THR A 371 7.47 -22.65 -8.77
N ASP A 372 6.53 -21.73 -9.04
CA ASP A 372 5.53 -21.88 -10.11
C ASP A 372 5.41 -20.59 -10.94
N ILE A 373 5.68 -20.70 -12.25
CA ILE A 373 5.55 -19.64 -13.26
C ILE A 373 4.65 -20.07 -14.43
N ARG A 374 3.83 -21.12 -14.26
CA ARG A 374 3.03 -21.66 -15.38
C ARG A 374 2.14 -20.58 -15.99
N SER A 375 2.03 -20.61 -17.32
CA SER A 375 1.22 -19.67 -18.10
C SER A 375 1.50 -18.18 -17.86
N MET A 376 2.64 -17.81 -17.24
CA MET A 376 2.88 -16.44 -16.79
C MET A 376 2.84 -15.43 -17.95
N PHE A 377 3.36 -15.77 -19.13
CA PHE A 377 3.33 -14.90 -20.32
C PHE A 377 2.47 -15.47 -21.45
N ARG A 378 1.56 -16.40 -21.14
CA ARG A 378 0.71 -17.01 -22.18
C ARG A 378 -0.16 -15.92 -22.83
N GLY A 379 -0.08 -15.77 -24.15
CA GLY A 379 -0.81 -14.75 -24.91
C GLY A 379 -0.27 -13.31 -24.76
N ALA A 380 0.87 -13.10 -24.09
CA ALA A 380 1.55 -11.80 -24.04
C ALA A 380 2.28 -11.54 -25.37
N THR A 381 1.52 -11.20 -26.41
CA THR A 381 1.98 -11.24 -27.81
C THR A 381 3.18 -10.33 -28.13
N LYS A 382 3.36 -9.24 -27.39
CA LYS A 382 4.49 -8.29 -27.56
C LYS A 382 5.69 -8.59 -26.67
N PHE A 383 5.56 -9.51 -25.72
CA PHE A 383 6.60 -9.78 -24.74
C PHE A 383 7.86 -10.35 -25.39
N ASN A 384 8.99 -9.68 -25.17
CA ASN A 384 10.30 -10.04 -25.73
C ASN A 384 11.44 -9.46 -24.87
N GLN A 385 11.55 -9.92 -23.63
CA GLN A 385 12.63 -9.51 -22.74
C GLN A 385 13.55 -10.66 -22.35
N ASN A 386 14.84 -10.35 -22.18
CA ASN A 386 15.79 -11.26 -21.54
C ASN A 386 15.41 -11.46 -20.07
N LEU A 387 15.57 -12.67 -19.55
CA LEU A 387 15.19 -13.02 -18.18
C LEU A 387 16.37 -13.67 -17.45
N ASN A 388 17.14 -12.85 -16.73
CA ASN A 388 18.30 -13.26 -15.93
C ASN A 388 17.87 -13.85 -14.58
N TRP A 389 16.89 -14.74 -14.61
CA TRP A 389 16.20 -15.26 -13.43
C TRP A 389 16.94 -16.43 -12.78
N LYS A 390 16.77 -16.56 -11.46
CA LYS A 390 17.20 -17.71 -10.68
C LYS A 390 16.09 -18.76 -10.67
N THR A 391 16.23 -19.79 -11.49
CA THR A 391 15.16 -20.77 -11.75
C THR A 391 15.33 -22.09 -11.01
N GLU A 392 16.33 -22.21 -10.12
CA GLU A 392 16.69 -23.47 -9.48
C GLU A 392 15.58 -24.10 -8.63
N LYS A 393 14.58 -23.35 -8.16
CA LYS A 393 13.44 -23.88 -7.39
C LYS A 393 12.17 -24.08 -8.23
N ILE A 394 12.18 -23.67 -9.49
CA ILE A 394 11.00 -23.74 -10.34
C ILE A 394 10.77 -25.19 -10.77
N THR A 395 9.56 -25.68 -10.55
CA THR A 395 9.16 -27.05 -10.91
C THR A 395 8.16 -27.10 -12.05
N ASN A 396 7.44 -26.00 -12.32
CA ASN A 396 6.43 -25.93 -13.38
C ASN A 396 6.67 -24.73 -14.32
N MET A 397 6.88 -25.02 -15.60
CA MET A 397 7.03 -24.05 -16.69
C MET A 397 5.97 -24.27 -17.79
N SER A 398 4.90 -25.01 -17.51
CA SER A 398 3.90 -25.31 -18.53
C SER A 398 3.22 -24.06 -19.04
N SER A 399 3.05 -24.03 -20.36
CA SER A 399 2.47 -22.96 -21.14
C SER A 399 3.10 -21.57 -20.91
N LEU A 400 4.33 -21.49 -20.38
CA LEU A 400 4.93 -20.23 -19.91
C LEU A 400 4.93 -19.13 -20.97
N PHE A 401 5.30 -19.46 -22.21
CA PHE A 401 5.35 -18.56 -23.37
C PHE A 401 4.38 -18.98 -24.48
N THR A 402 3.34 -19.76 -24.17
CA THR A 402 2.31 -20.13 -25.15
C THR A 402 1.73 -18.87 -25.80
N GLU A 403 1.67 -18.76 -27.12
CA GLU A 403 1.18 -17.58 -27.85
C GLU A 403 1.92 -16.26 -27.56
N ALA A 404 3.10 -16.31 -26.92
CA ALA A 404 4.00 -15.16 -26.83
C ALA A 404 4.74 -14.99 -28.18
N ILE A 405 4.00 -14.56 -29.20
CA ILE A 405 4.42 -14.59 -30.62
C ILE A 405 5.78 -13.92 -30.86
N SER A 406 6.04 -12.79 -30.19
CA SER A 406 7.28 -12.00 -30.34
C SER A 406 8.43 -12.48 -29.45
N PHE A 407 8.21 -13.45 -28.57
CA PHE A 407 9.19 -13.82 -27.55
C PHE A 407 10.42 -14.47 -28.16
N ASN A 408 11.59 -13.85 -27.93
CA ASN A 408 12.90 -14.39 -28.23
C ASN A 408 13.95 -13.89 -27.22
N GLY A 409 13.53 -13.57 -26.00
CA GLY A 409 14.43 -13.10 -24.95
C GLY A 409 15.37 -14.20 -24.44
N ASP A 410 16.58 -13.81 -24.05
CA ASP A 410 17.59 -14.73 -23.53
C ASP A 410 17.12 -15.39 -22.22
N ILE A 411 17.04 -16.73 -22.28
CA ILE A 411 16.76 -17.65 -21.17
C ILE A 411 17.77 -18.81 -21.14
N THR A 412 18.87 -18.69 -21.88
CA THR A 412 19.85 -19.77 -22.10
C THR A 412 20.55 -20.19 -20.80
N LYS A 413 20.62 -19.29 -19.81
CA LYS A 413 21.27 -19.49 -18.51
C LYS A 413 20.36 -20.10 -17.43
N TRP A 414 19.10 -20.39 -17.74
CA TRP A 414 18.19 -20.96 -16.74
C TRP A 414 18.64 -22.35 -16.27
N ASN A 415 18.57 -22.55 -14.95
CA ASN A 415 18.72 -23.87 -14.35
C ASN A 415 17.36 -24.57 -14.31
N THR A 416 17.14 -25.50 -15.22
CA THR A 416 15.89 -26.26 -15.36
C THR A 416 15.91 -27.61 -14.62
N GLY A 417 16.95 -27.88 -13.82
CA GLY A 417 17.18 -29.22 -13.26
C GLY A 417 16.06 -29.75 -12.37
N ASN A 418 15.24 -28.88 -11.78
CA ASN A 418 14.09 -29.24 -10.94
C ASN A 418 12.74 -29.16 -11.65
N VAL A 419 12.72 -28.78 -12.93
CA VAL A 419 11.49 -28.65 -13.72
C VAL A 419 10.93 -30.04 -14.04
N VAL A 420 9.62 -30.20 -13.81
CA VAL A 420 8.87 -31.44 -14.02
C VAL A 420 7.93 -31.32 -15.22
N ASP A 421 7.41 -30.13 -15.53
CA ASP A 421 6.43 -29.89 -16.58
C ASP A 421 6.84 -28.72 -17.49
N MET A 422 6.98 -29.00 -18.78
CA MET A 422 7.25 -28.04 -19.86
C MET A 422 6.21 -28.14 -20.99
N SER A 423 5.06 -28.76 -20.73
CA SER A 423 3.98 -28.88 -21.71
C SER A 423 3.60 -27.49 -22.26
N GLU A 424 3.44 -27.39 -23.57
CA GLU A 424 3.06 -26.18 -24.32
C GLU A 424 3.95 -24.94 -24.10
N MET A 425 5.12 -25.06 -23.45
CA MET A 425 5.92 -23.93 -22.99
C MET A 425 6.19 -22.87 -24.08
N PHE A 426 6.43 -23.29 -25.32
CA PHE A 426 6.66 -22.43 -26.50
C PHE A 426 5.61 -22.64 -27.59
N TRP A 427 4.45 -23.20 -27.27
CA TRP A 427 3.35 -23.39 -28.23
C TRP A 427 3.01 -22.05 -28.88
N GLY A 428 3.10 -21.94 -30.20
CA GLY A 428 2.80 -20.69 -30.92
C GLY A 428 3.75 -19.52 -30.63
N ALA A 429 4.89 -19.72 -29.95
CA ALA A 429 5.93 -18.70 -29.77
C ALA A 429 6.75 -18.56 -31.07
N GLN A 430 6.15 -17.93 -32.07
CA GLN A 430 6.62 -17.99 -33.47
C GLN A 430 8.05 -17.47 -33.67
N THR A 431 8.48 -16.47 -32.88
CA THR A 431 9.80 -15.84 -33.02
C THR A 431 10.91 -16.57 -32.24
N PHE A 432 10.56 -17.42 -31.28
CA PHE A 432 11.50 -18.00 -30.33
C PHE A 432 12.58 -18.84 -31.03
N ASN A 433 13.85 -18.51 -30.80
CA ASN A 433 14.99 -19.23 -31.37
C ASN A 433 16.26 -19.14 -30.50
N GLN A 434 16.12 -19.20 -29.17
CA GLN A 434 17.27 -19.20 -28.25
C GLN A 434 17.91 -20.58 -28.10
N ASP A 435 19.24 -20.63 -27.92
CA ASP A 435 19.97 -21.90 -27.74
C ASP A 435 19.81 -22.46 -26.33
N ILE A 436 18.73 -23.23 -26.16
CA ILE A 436 18.40 -23.95 -24.93
C ILE A 436 18.94 -25.39 -24.92
N GLY A 437 19.86 -25.73 -25.84
CA GLY A 437 20.42 -27.07 -25.93
C GLY A 437 21.15 -27.52 -24.67
N ASN A 438 21.63 -26.59 -23.84
CA ASN A 438 22.38 -26.87 -22.61
C ASN A 438 21.51 -27.00 -21.35
N TRP A 439 20.18 -26.89 -21.46
CA TRP A 439 19.28 -27.07 -20.32
C TRP A 439 19.33 -28.49 -19.75
N ASN A 440 19.25 -28.59 -18.42
CA ASN A 440 19.15 -29.86 -17.71
C ASN A 440 17.68 -30.29 -17.61
N VAL A 441 17.24 -31.19 -18.51
CA VAL A 441 15.84 -31.64 -18.60
C VAL A 441 15.60 -33.03 -17.99
N ARG A 442 16.54 -33.56 -17.20
CA ARG A 442 16.50 -34.94 -16.67
C ARG A 442 15.22 -35.28 -15.90
N ASN A 443 14.66 -34.30 -15.19
CA ASN A 443 13.49 -34.46 -14.33
C ASN A 443 12.16 -34.10 -15.01
N VAL A 444 12.20 -33.63 -16.26
CA VAL A 444 11.00 -33.25 -17.02
C VAL A 444 10.22 -34.52 -17.40
N LYS A 445 8.92 -34.52 -17.09
CA LYS A 445 8.00 -35.63 -17.33
C LYS A 445 6.99 -35.34 -18.44
N ASP A 446 6.79 -34.08 -18.80
CA ASP A 446 5.81 -33.66 -19.81
C ASP A 446 6.40 -32.57 -20.72
N VAL A 447 6.39 -32.84 -22.02
CA VAL A 447 6.80 -31.92 -23.10
C VAL A 447 5.73 -31.83 -24.18
N THR A 448 4.48 -32.19 -23.85
CA THR A 448 3.34 -32.21 -24.78
C THR A 448 3.26 -30.90 -25.52
N SER A 449 3.29 -30.96 -26.87
CA SER A 449 3.13 -29.79 -27.75
C SER A 449 4.07 -28.60 -27.46
N MET A 450 5.21 -28.83 -26.77
CA MET A 450 6.10 -27.76 -26.29
C MET A 450 6.51 -26.76 -27.37
N PHE A 451 6.78 -27.23 -28.59
CA PHE A 451 7.20 -26.41 -29.74
C PHE A 451 6.19 -26.38 -30.88
N PHE A 452 4.94 -26.83 -30.66
CA PHE A 452 3.93 -26.79 -31.71
C PHE A 452 3.70 -25.34 -32.16
N GLN A 453 3.75 -25.05 -33.46
CA GLN A 453 3.69 -23.69 -34.03
C GLN A 453 4.81 -22.72 -33.59
N ALA A 454 5.92 -23.20 -33.00
CA ALA A 454 7.14 -22.41 -32.76
C ALA A 454 7.99 -22.31 -34.04
N ARG A 455 7.50 -21.56 -35.03
CA ARG A 455 7.96 -21.62 -36.44
C ARG A 455 9.44 -21.33 -36.66
N ASN A 456 10.06 -20.44 -35.87
CA ASN A 456 11.46 -20.07 -36.06
C ASN A 456 12.45 -20.94 -35.28
N PHE A 457 11.99 -21.85 -34.42
CA PHE A 457 12.89 -22.59 -33.54
C PHE A 457 13.67 -23.65 -34.33
N ASP A 458 15.00 -23.46 -34.43
CA ASP A 458 15.88 -24.32 -35.22
C ASP A 458 17.10 -24.89 -34.45
N LYS A 459 17.15 -24.66 -33.13
CA LYS A 459 18.28 -25.05 -32.28
C LYS A 459 18.33 -26.54 -32.01
N SER A 460 19.54 -27.02 -31.78
CA SER A 460 19.81 -28.44 -31.53
C SER A 460 19.51 -28.80 -30.08
N LEU A 461 18.71 -29.85 -29.87
CA LEU A 461 18.39 -30.39 -28.54
C LEU A 461 19.18 -31.68 -28.24
N LYS A 462 20.34 -31.88 -28.88
CA LYS A 462 21.13 -33.14 -28.77
C LYS A 462 21.67 -33.49 -27.40
N ASN A 463 21.79 -32.49 -26.53
CA ASN A 463 22.30 -32.69 -25.19
C ASN A 463 21.16 -32.96 -24.19
N TRP A 464 19.89 -32.87 -24.61
CA TRP A 464 18.76 -33.17 -23.75
C TRP A 464 18.70 -34.67 -23.46
N LYS A 465 18.67 -34.99 -22.16
CA LYS A 465 18.60 -36.36 -21.65
C LYS A 465 17.54 -36.39 -20.56
N PHE A 466 16.57 -37.28 -20.71
CA PHE A 466 15.51 -37.50 -19.74
C PHE A 466 15.82 -38.75 -18.89
N ASN A 467 15.50 -38.73 -17.60
CA ASN A 467 15.62 -39.93 -16.75
C ASN A 467 14.55 -40.97 -17.10
N THR A 468 13.37 -40.50 -17.52
CA THR A 468 12.24 -41.30 -18.00
C THR A 468 11.69 -40.67 -19.26
N GLU A 469 11.22 -41.47 -20.22
CA GLU A 469 10.61 -40.93 -21.44
C GLU A 469 9.43 -40.01 -21.07
N PRO A 470 9.44 -38.73 -21.50
CA PRO A 470 8.38 -37.81 -21.16
C PRO A 470 7.10 -38.08 -21.97
N LYS A 471 5.95 -37.68 -21.44
CA LYS A 471 4.67 -37.80 -22.12
C LYS A 471 4.67 -37.01 -23.42
N HIS A 472 4.06 -37.60 -24.45
CA HIS A 472 3.83 -36.98 -25.77
C HIS A 472 5.09 -36.30 -26.32
N ASN A 473 6.23 -37.01 -26.20
CA ASN A 473 7.49 -36.54 -26.75
C ASN A 473 7.45 -36.59 -28.28
N HIS A 474 7.09 -35.46 -28.87
CA HIS A 474 7.00 -35.34 -30.31
C HIS A 474 8.36 -35.07 -30.97
N PHE A 475 9.45 -34.82 -30.22
CA PHE A 475 10.80 -34.64 -30.76
C PHE A 475 11.76 -35.75 -30.30
N LYS A 476 12.43 -36.41 -31.24
CA LYS A 476 13.45 -37.41 -30.89
C LYS A 476 14.58 -36.74 -30.11
N ASN A 477 15.11 -37.40 -29.08
CA ASN A 477 16.32 -36.97 -28.38
C ASN A 477 17.40 -36.58 -29.41
N GLY A 478 17.75 -35.29 -29.42
CA GLY A 478 18.76 -34.73 -30.31
C GLY A 478 18.44 -34.51 -31.78
N SER A 479 17.18 -34.61 -32.17
CA SER A 479 16.75 -34.14 -33.49
C SER A 479 16.71 -32.61 -33.58
N LYS A 480 16.90 -32.08 -34.79
CA LYS A 480 16.50 -30.71 -35.12
C LYS A 480 14.99 -30.74 -35.35
N LEU A 481 14.25 -29.79 -34.78
CA LEU A 481 12.78 -29.80 -34.77
C LEU A 481 12.13 -29.80 -36.17
N LYS A 482 12.84 -29.34 -37.20
CA LYS A 482 12.41 -29.38 -38.61
C LYS A 482 12.09 -30.77 -39.19
N ASP A 483 12.34 -31.85 -38.46
CA ASP A 483 12.01 -33.23 -38.85
C ASP A 483 10.65 -33.72 -38.30
N LEU A 484 9.85 -32.86 -37.63
CA LEU A 484 8.55 -33.26 -37.08
C LEU A 484 7.40 -33.14 -38.08
N PRO A 485 6.49 -34.12 -38.14
CA PRO A 485 5.42 -34.19 -39.14
C PRO A 485 4.34 -33.09 -39.03
N THR A 486 4.42 -32.18 -38.04
CA THR A 486 3.51 -31.04 -37.85
C THR A 486 4.04 -29.71 -38.42
N PHE A 487 5.13 -29.73 -39.19
CA PHE A 487 5.78 -28.55 -39.78
C PHE A 487 5.18 -28.04 -41.11
N ARG A 488 3.95 -28.40 -41.45
CA ARG A 488 3.23 -27.82 -42.62
C ARG A 488 2.04 -26.98 -42.19
#